data_AF-A0A6H1ZHH5-F1
#
_entry.id   AF-A0A6H1ZHH5-F1
#
_cell.length_a   1.000
_cell.length_b   1.000
_cell.length_c   1.000
_cell.angle_alpha   90.00
_cell.angle_beta   90.00
_cell.angle_gamma   90.00
#
_symmetry.space_group_name_H-M   'P 1'
#
loop_
_entity.id
_entity.type
_entity.pdbx_description
1 polymer ?
#
loop_
_entity_poly.entity_id
_entity_poly.type
_entity_poly.pdbx_seq_one_letter_code
_entity_poly.pdbx_strand_id
1 'polypeptide(L)'
;MEQSLVLLEKLAVKLGTTADMLWKVLVKQAFIDGVLVLSFILVVFLADIILLCNAAKLIKRIEDSRNGDGWKSVAFIGCVVLAALTIFAFILCFVVPTNFLNPEYWALDKILSSLKLSK
;
A
#
# COMPACT_ATOMS: atom_id res chain seq x y z
N MET A 1 14.16 -24.61 -8.32
CA MET A 1 15.22 -23.60 -8.50
C MET A 1 15.64 -23.48 -9.96
N GLU A 2 15.92 -24.58 -10.67
CA GLU A 2 16.34 -24.53 -12.09
C GLU A 2 15.32 -23.85 -13.02
N GLN A 3 14.03 -24.14 -12.86
CA GLN A 3 12.98 -23.47 -13.65
C GLN A 3 12.91 -21.97 -13.38
N SER A 4 13.11 -21.54 -12.12
CA SER A 4 13.08 -20.13 -11.72
C SER A 4 14.20 -19.32 -12.39
N LEU A 5 15.40 -19.90 -12.47
CA LEU A 5 16.57 -19.28 -13.10
C LEU A 5 16.40 -19.13 -14.61
N VAL A 6 15.92 -20.19 -15.29
CA VAL A 6 15.65 -20.14 -16.74
C VAL A 6 14.55 -19.12 -17.07
N LEU A 7 13.56 -18.96 -16.19
CA LEU A 7 12.49 -17.99 -16.35
C LEU A 7 12.98 -16.54 -16.15
N LEU A 8 13.78 -16.32 -15.12
CA LEU A 8 14.44 -15.05 -14.84
C LEU A 8 15.36 -14.64 -16.00
N GLU A 9 16.10 -15.59 -16.58
CA GLU A 9 16.96 -15.37 -17.73
C GLU A 9 16.17 -14.97 -18.99
N LYS A 10 15.05 -15.64 -19.29
CA LYS A 10 14.17 -15.24 -20.40
C LYS A 10 13.58 -13.83 -20.22
N LEU A 11 13.24 -13.47 -18.98
CA LEU A 11 12.73 -12.13 -18.66
C LEU A 11 13.82 -11.07 -18.78
N ALA A 12 15.03 -11.38 -18.31
CA ALA A 12 16.18 -10.51 -18.39
C ALA A 12 16.58 -10.24 -19.86
N VAL A 13 16.60 -11.29 -20.70
CA VAL A 13 16.85 -11.16 -22.15
C VAL A 13 15.80 -10.26 -22.81
N LYS A 14 14.51 -10.40 -22.48
CA LYS A 14 13.45 -9.52 -23.00
C LYS A 14 13.59 -8.07 -22.56
N LEU A 15 14.14 -7.84 -21.36
CA LEU A 15 14.36 -6.52 -20.79
C LEU A 15 15.73 -5.92 -21.15
N GLY A 16 16.55 -6.64 -21.93
CA GLY A 16 17.90 -6.20 -22.28
C GLY A 16 18.87 -6.12 -21.08
N THR A 17 18.62 -6.90 -20.03
CA THR A 17 19.43 -6.93 -18.79
C THR A 17 19.88 -8.36 -18.47
N THR A 18 20.65 -8.54 -17.40
CA THR A 18 21.06 -9.87 -16.91
C THR A 18 20.12 -10.38 -15.83
N ALA A 19 20.00 -11.69 -15.70
CA ALA A 19 19.16 -12.34 -14.69
C ALA A 19 19.53 -11.87 -13.27
N ASP A 20 20.82 -11.78 -12.96
CA ASP A 20 21.34 -11.29 -11.67
C ASP A 20 20.94 -9.84 -11.39
N MET A 21 21.03 -8.96 -12.39
CA MET A 21 20.64 -7.55 -12.23
C MET A 21 19.13 -7.40 -12.04
N LEU A 22 18.32 -8.15 -12.80
CA LEU A 22 16.87 -8.16 -12.66
C LEU A 22 16.43 -8.67 -11.27
N TRP A 23 17.05 -9.75 -10.79
CA TRP A 23 16.77 -10.30 -9.47
C TRP A 23 17.07 -9.29 -8.36
N LYS A 24 18.24 -8.64 -8.41
CA LYS A 24 18.62 -7.59 -7.45
C LYS A 24 17.62 -6.43 -7.42
N VAL A 25 17.11 -6.03 -8.59
CA VAL A 25 16.09 -4.97 -8.68
C VAL A 25 14.77 -5.43 -8.05
N LEU A 26 14.28 -6.62 -8.39
CA LEU A 26 13.02 -7.15 -7.85
C LEU A 26 13.04 -7.29 -6.33
N VAL A 27 14.13 -7.79 -5.76
CA VAL A 27 14.29 -7.91 -4.30
C VAL A 27 14.31 -6.53 -3.63
N LYS A 28 15.00 -5.55 -4.22
CA LYS A 28 14.97 -4.16 -3.72
C LYS A 28 13.57 -3.55 -3.81
N GLN A 29 12.85 -3.83 -4.90
CA GLN A 29 11.51 -3.32 -5.11
C GLN A 29 10.53 -3.89 -4.07
N ALA A 30 10.63 -5.18 -3.73
CA ALA A 30 9.82 -5.79 -2.68
C ALA A 30 9.97 -5.04 -1.33
N PHE A 31 11.19 -4.65 -0.99
CA PHE A 31 11.47 -3.87 0.22
C PHE A 31 10.87 -2.47 0.15
N ILE A 32 11.08 -1.75 -0.97
CA ILE A 32 10.54 -0.40 -1.18
C ILE A 32 9.00 -0.43 -1.12
N ASP A 33 8.36 -1.39 -1.79
CA ASP A 33 6.91 -1.56 -1.78
C ASP A 33 6.39 -1.82 -0.36
N GLY A 34 7.10 -2.67 0.41
CA GLY A 34 6.77 -2.91 1.81
C GLY A 34 6.89 -1.65 2.69
N VAL A 35 7.96 -0.86 2.51
CA VAL A 35 8.15 0.41 3.25
C VAL A 35 7.08 1.44 2.87
N LEU A 36 6.71 1.54 1.59
CA LEU A 36 5.68 2.47 1.13
C LEU A 36 4.31 2.13 1.71
N VAL A 37 3.95 0.84 1.76
CA VAL A 37 2.68 0.42 2.39
C VAL A 37 2.71 0.65 3.89
N LEU A 38 3.81 0.32 4.57
CA LEU A 38 3.93 0.54 6.01
C LEU A 38 3.82 2.01 6.37
N SER A 39 4.47 2.88 5.59
CA SER A 39 4.39 4.34 5.78
C SER A 39 2.98 4.88 5.48
N PHE A 40 2.29 4.36 4.46
CA PHE A 40 0.88 4.69 4.22
C PHE A 40 -0.02 4.31 5.40
N ILE A 41 0.11 3.09 5.93
CA ILE A 41 -0.65 2.63 7.10
C ILE A 41 -0.39 3.55 8.30
N LEU A 42 0.87 3.91 8.54
CA LEU A 42 1.26 4.84 9.61
C LEU A 42 0.59 6.20 9.48
N VAL A 43 0.56 6.78 8.27
CA VAL A 43 -0.08 8.08 8.02
C VAL A 43 -1.58 8.03 8.28
N VAL A 44 -2.27 6.99 7.81
CA VAL A 44 -3.71 6.80 8.06
C VAL A 44 -3.98 6.65 9.56
N PHE A 45 -3.18 5.85 10.25
CA PHE A 45 -3.34 5.63 11.69
C PHE A 45 -3.10 6.91 12.50
N LEU A 46 -2.11 7.73 12.11
CA LEU A 46 -1.87 9.04 12.72
C LEU A 46 -3.05 10.00 12.47
N ALA A 47 -3.61 9.99 11.26
CA ALA A 47 -4.79 10.80 10.94
C ALA A 47 -6.01 10.40 11.80
N ASP A 48 -6.22 9.10 12.02
CA ASP A 48 -7.27 8.58 12.90
C ASP A 48 -7.07 9.03 14.35
N ILE A 49 -5.85 8.95 14.88
CA ILE A 49 -5.52 9.43 16.24
C ILE A 49 -5.78 10.93 16.36
N ILE A 50 -5.33 11.73 15.39
CA ILE A 50 -5.55 13.19 15.39
C ILE A 50 -7.05 13.50 15.37
N LEU A 51 -7.83 12.77 14.57
CA LEU A 51 -9.27 12.93 14.50
C LEU A 51 -9.93 12.58 15.84
N LEU A 52 -9.58 11.46 16.46
CA LEU A 52 -10.09 11.04 17.75
C LEU A 52 -9.76 12.03 18.87
N CYS A 53 -8.50 12.47 18.95
CA CYS A 53 -8.04 13.45 19.94
C CYS A 53 -8.73 14.81 19.79
N ASN A 54 -9.12 15.19 18.57
CA ASN A 54 -9.80 16.45 18.30
C ASN A 54 -11.32 16.31 18.11
N ALA A 55 -11.88 15.10 18.23
CA ALA A 55 -13.29 14.84 17.96
C ALA A 55 -14.20 15.73 18.81
N ALA A 56 -13.91 15.89 20.10
CA ALA A 56 -14.68 16.76 20.99
C ALA A 56 -14.63 18.24 20.58
N LYS A 57 -13.49 18.73 20.05
CA LYS A 57 -13.35 20.10 19.54
C LYS A 57 -14.05 20.26 18.20
N LEU A 58 -14.02 19.24 17.36
CA LEU A 58 -14.67 19.22 16.06
C LEU A 58 -16.20 19.24 16.21
N ILE A 59 -16.74 18.43 17.13
CA ILE A 59 -18.18 18.39 17.46
C ILE A 59 -18.64 19.76 17.96
N LYS A 60 -17.92 20.39 18.89
CA LYS A 60 -18.25 21.74 19.37
C LYS A 60 -18.25 22.78 18.25
N ARG A 61 -17.27 22.75 17.34
CA ARG A 61 -17.21 23.66 16.18
C ARG A 61 -18.35 23.43 15.18
N ILE A 62 -18.79 22.19 15.03
CA ILE A 62 -19.94 21.83 14.18
C ILE A 62 -21.25 22.33 14.81
N GLU A 63 -21.36 22.29 16.13
CA GLU A 63 -22.54 22.75 16.89
C GLU A 63 -22.63 24.28 16.96
N ASP A 64 -21.50 24.97 17.19
CA ASP A 64 -21.41 26.45 17.17
C ASP A 64 -21.60 27.05 15.76
N SER A 65 -21.43 26.26 14.70
CA SER A 65 -21.73 26.66 13.32
C SER A 65 -23.24 26.69 13.11
N ARG A 66 -23.89 27.73 13.66
CA ARG A 66 -25.35 27.92 13.63
C ARG A 66 -25.94 28.12 12.22
N ASN A 67 -25.13 28.32 11.17
CA ASN A 67 -25.60 28.64 9.81
C ASN A 67 -24.80 27.95 8.66
N GLY A 68 -23.91 27.00 8.94
CA GLY A 68 -22.97 26.47 7.93
C GLY A 68 -23.20 25.02 7.53
N ASP A 69 -24.25 24.72 6.75
CA ASP A 69 -24.48 23.37 6.18
C ASP A 69 -23.26 22.84 5.39
N GLY A 70 -22.46 23.75 4.81
CA GLY A 70 -21.21 23.40 4.14
C GLY A 70 -20.17 22.77 5.08
N TRP A 71 -20.05 23.22 6.33
CA TRP A 71 -19.04 22.68 7.26
C TRP A 71 -19.38 21.27 7.74
N LYS A 72 -20.68 21.01 7.98
CA LYS A 72 -21.19 19.68 8.29
C LYS A 72 -20.97 18.71 7.15
N SER A 73 -21.23 19.14 5.92
CA SER A 73 -21.04 18.34 4.71
C SER A 73 -19.57 17.99 4.48
N VAL A 74 -18.66 18.96 4.64
CA VAL A 74 -17.21 18.72 4.50
C VAL A 74 -16.68 17.78 5.59
N ALA A 75 -17.10 17.96 6.85
CA ALA A 75 -16.71 17.08 7.94
C ALA A 75 -17.23 15.64 7.72
N PHE A 76 -18.47 15.48 7.23
CA PHE A 76 -19.05 14.18 6.91
C PHE A 76 -18.29 13.49 5.77
N ILE A 77 -18.05 14.19 4.66
CA ILE A 77 -17.26 13.66 3.53
C ILE A 77 -15.85 13.28 4.00
N GLY A 78 -15.21 14.12 4.81
CA GLY A 78 -13.89 13.84 5.38
C GLY A 78 -13.88 12.56 6.23
N CYS A 79 -14.89 12.35 7.07
CA CYS A 79 -15.03 11.13 7.87
C CYS A 79 -15.26 9.89 7.01
N VAL A 80 -16.09 9.99 5.96
CA VAL A 80 -16.34 8.89 5.02
C VAL A 80 -15.08 8.51 4.25
N VAL A 81 -14.34 9.50 3.74
CA VAL A 81 -13.08 9.27 3.04
C VAL A 81 -12.05 8.65 3.97
N LEU A 82 -11.91 9.17 5.20
CA LEU A 82 -10.98 8.62 6.18
C LEU A 82 -11.35 7.17 6.54
N ALA A 83 -12.63 6.88 6.80
CA ALA A 83 -13.09 5.52 7.07
C ALA A 83 -12.80 4.56 5.91
N ALA A 84 -12.99 5.00 4.66
CA ALA A 84 -12.63 4.20 3.48
C ALA A 84 -11.12 3.94 3.41
N LEU A 85 -10.28 4.94 3.72
CA LEU A 85 -8.83 4.79 3.78
C LEU A 85 -8.38 3.86 4.91
N THR A 86 -9.04 3.91 6.08
CA THR A 86 -8.76 3.00 7.21
C THR A 86 -9.11 1.56 6.85
N ILE A 87 -10.26 1.31 6.22
CA ILE A 87 -10.64 -0.03 5.72
C ILE A 87 -9.61 -0.52 4.70
N PHE A 88 -9.22 0.33 3.76
CA PHE A 88 -8.22 0.00 2.74
C PHE A 88 -6.86 -0.33 3.38
N ALA A 89 -6.39 0.48 4.33
CA ALA A 89 -5.17 0.23 5.08
C ALA A 89 -5.22 -1.09 5.87
N PHE A 90 -6.38 -1.41 6.45
CA PHE A 90 -6.59 -2.67 7.17
C PHE A 90 -6.49 -3.88 6.23
N ILE A 91 -7.08 -3.82 5.04
CA ILE A 91 -6.95 -4.87 4.01
C ILE A 91 -5.48 -5.04 3.61
N LEU A 92 -4.76 -3.94 3.35
CA LEU A 92 -3.34 -3.97 3.00
C LEU A 92 -2.48 -4.62 4.10
N CYS A 93 -2.86 -4.46 5.37
CA CYS A 93 -2.18 -5.08 6.50
C CYS A 93 -2.21 -6.62 6.45
N PHE A 94 -3.19 -7.25 5.81
CA PHE A 94 -3.23 -8.71 5.62
C PHE A 94 -2.49 -9.19 4.37
N VAL A 95 -2.36 -8.32 3.36
CA VAL A 95 -1.82 -8.68 2.03
C VAL A 95 -0.32 -8.46 1.93
N VAL A 96 0.21 -7.47 2.66
CA VAL A 96 1.57 -6.95 2.45
C VAL A 96 2.66 -7.50 3.39
N PRO A 97 2.40 -7.98 4.62
CA PRO A 97 3.46 -8.49 5.49
C PRO A 97 4.31 -9.58 4.84
N THR A 98 3.73 -10.40 3.97
CA THR A 98 4.45 -11.43 3.21
C THR A 98 5.52 -10.85 2.28
N ASN A 99 5.32 -9.64 1.75
CA ASN A 99 6.22 -9.01 0.78
C ASN A 99 7.46 -8.40 1.44
N PHE A 100 7.29 -7.87 2.65
CA PHE A 100 8.37 -7.28 3.43
C PHE A 100 9.17 -8.33 4.21
N LEU A 101 8.49 -9.35 4.77
CA LEU A 101 9.13 -10.42 5.54
C LEU A 101 9.81 -11.47 4.64
N ASN A 102 9.36 -11.63 3.39
CA ASN A 102 9.94 -12.55 2.43
C ASN A 102 10.04 -11.93 1.02
N PRO A 103 11.00 -11.01 0.80
CA PRO A 103 11.16 -10.31 -0.46
C PRO A 103 11.54 -11.23 -1.62
N GLU A 104 12.22 -12.35 -1.34
CA GLU A 104 12.57 -13.36 -2.35
C GLU A 104 11.33 -14.11 -2.86
N TYR A 105 10.41 -14.47 -1.96
CA TYR A 105 9.13 -15.07 -2.34
C TYR A 105 8.30 -14.11 -3.19
N TRP A 106 8.25 -12.83 -2.82
CA TRP A 106 7.57 -11.81 -3.62
C TRP A 106 8.14 -11.70 -5.03
N ALA A 107 9.47 -11.66 -5.17
CA ALA A 107 10.12 -11.57 -6.47
C ALA A 107 9.79 -12.80 -7.36
N LEU A 108 9.79 -13.99 -6.77
CA LEU A 108 9.40 -15.24 -7.47
C LEU A 108 7.93 -15.23 -7.89
N ASP A 109 7.03 -14.86 -6.99
CA ASP A 109 5.60 -14.74 -7.31
C ASP A 109 5.35 -13.74 -8.44
N LYS A 110 6.08 -12.62 -8.44
CA LYS A 110 5.98 -11.59 -9.48
C LYS A 110 6.45 -12.06 -10.84
N ILE A 111 7.52 -12.84 -10.89
CA ILE A 111 8.00 -13.49 -12.12
C ILE A 111 6.95 -14.49 -12.61
N LEU A 112 6.45 -15.36 -11.73
CA LEU A 112 5.48 -16.39 -12.09
C LEU A 112 4.14 -15.82 -12.58
N SER A 113 3.65 -14.76 -11.93
CA SER A 113 2.42 -14.06 -12.33
C SER A 113 2.59 -13.29 -13.65
N SER A 114 3.73 -12.63 -13.87
CA SER A 114 4.03 -11.96 -15.15
C SER A 114 4.07 -12.93 -16.32
N LEU A 115 4.48 -14.18 -16.09
CA LEU A 115 4.50 -15.24 -17.11
C LEU A 115 3.11 -15.84 -17.38
N LYS A 116 2.26 -15.97 -16.35
CA LYS A 116 0.87 -16.41 -16.54
C LYS A 116 0.05 -15.42 -17.39
N LEU A 117 0.37 -14.13 -17.30
CA LEU A 117 -0.24 -13.06 -18.11
C LEU A 117 0.31 -12.97 -19.54
N SER A 118 1.38 -13.70 -19.87
CA SER A 118 1.99 -13.73 -21.21
C SER A 118 1.51 -14.91 -22.08
N LYS A 119 0.52 -15.68 -21.62
CA LYS A 119 -0.23 -16.68 -22.42
C LYS A 119 -1.53 -16.06 -22.89
#